data_AF-A0AB34KTA9-F1
#
_entry.id   AF-A0AB34KTA9-F1
#
_cell.length_a   1.000
_cell.length_b   1.000
_cell.length_c   1.000
_cell.angle_alpha   90.00
_cell.angle_beta   90.00
_cell.angle_gamma   90.00
#
_symmetry.space_group_name_H-M   'P 1'
#
loop_
_entity.id
_entity.type
_entity.pdbx_description
1 polymer ?
#
loop_
_entity_poly.entity_id
_entity_poly.type
_entity_poly.pdbx_seq_one_letter_code
_entity_poly.pdbx_strand_id
1 'polypeptide(L)'
;MEAMKAAAIGLLLSVPSAVDAQQVYLAANGSTPRPQCSECSSGEPSYTYTPFAYSMTSTVRYATSRPSPTTTATYAPPPESLVSLIPSQSYTTWGKWNPTANASATDASDPYGNAAWTALWVHANPPNFTQEATSAIFSTTIEPTPIPSSELVLPPRDYFGPSDCYNFPPGFEFGVASSASQIEGATAEEGKAPSLMDILVQDERPKDYTTN
;
A
#
# COMPACT_ATOMS: atom_id res chain seq x y z
N MET A 1 12.36 -86.70 35.11
CA MET A 1 11.23 -86.78 34.15
C MET A 1 10.21 -85.79 34.69
N GLU A 2 9.78 -84.72 34.05
CA GLU A 2 9.57 -84.29 32.65
C GLU A 2 9.79 -82.76 32.63
N ALA A 3 10.45 -82.09 31.68
CA ALA A 3 10.18 -81.84 30.25
C ALA A 3 9.81 -80.35 30.00
N MET A 4 10.64 -79.74 29.15
CA MET A 4 10.39 -78.68 28.16
C MET A 4 9.95 -77.25 28.54
N LYS A 5 10.78 -76.31 28.03
CA LYS A 5 10.61 -74.86 27.85
C LYS A 5 9.38 -74.51 27.01
N ALA A 6 8.79 -73.34 27.29
CA ALA A 6 8.39 -72.37 26.27
C ALA A 6 8.40 -70.95 26.87
N ALA A 7 9.06 -70.03 26.18
CA ALA A 7 9.08 -68.59 26.46
C ALA A 7 8.43 -67.86 25.29
N ALA A 8 7.52 -66.93 25.55
CA ALA A 8 7.10 -65.84 24.65
C ALA A 8 6.26 -64.84 25.48
N ILE A 9 6.82 -63.69 25.86
CA ILE A 9 6.61 -62.36 25.26
C ILE A 9 5.13 -61.92 25.30
N GLY A 10 4.82 -60.96 26.18
CA GLY A 10 3.50 -60.37 26.36
C GLY A 10 3.55 -58.87 26.70
N LEU A 11 3.82 -58.08 25.66
CA LEU A 11 3.40 -56.69 25.39
C LEU A 11 3.36 -55.65 26.54
N LEU A 12 4.40 -54.81 26.61
CA LEU A 12 4.31 -53.47 27.20
C LEU A 12 3.40 -52.60 26.32
N LEU A 13 2.19 -52.30 26.80
CA LEU A 13 1.32 -51.26 26.25
C LEU A 13 2.00 -49.90 26.46
N SER A 14 2.78 -49.46 25.47
CA SER A 14 3.09 -48.05 25.32
C SER A 14 1.82 -47.36 24.84
N VAL A 15 1.23 -46.53 25.69
CA VAL A 15 0.19 -45.59 25.27
C VAL A 15 0.91 -44.46 24.55
N PRO A 16 0.80 -44.30 23.22
CA PRO A 16 1.28 -43.09 22.60
C PRO A 16 0.40 -41.95 23.12
N SER A 17 1.00 -41.04 23.88
CA SER A 17 0.38 -39.74 24.14
C SER A 17 0.39 -39.00 22.81
N ALA A 18 -0.68 -39.15 22.03
CA ALA A 18 -0.93 -38.26 20.90
C ALA A 18 -1.16 -36.87 21.52
N VAL A 19 -0.11 -36.06 21.56
CA VAL A 19 -0.24 -34.63 21.83
C VAL A 19 -0.82 -34.06 20.55
N ASP A 20 -2.16 -34.03 20.44
CA ASP A 20 -2.84 -33.21 19.45
C ASP A 20 -2.49 -31.76 19.77
N ALA A 21 -1.50 -31.21 19.07
CA ALA A 21 -1.25 -29.78 19.04
C ALA A 21 -2.41 -29.12 18.27
N GLN A 22 -3.56 -28.99 18.91
CA GLN A 22 -4.70 -28.31 18.32
C GLN A 22 -4.42 -26.80 18.30
N GLN A 23 -4.34 -26.22 17.11
CA GLN A 23 -4.27 -24.78 16.95
C GLN A 23 -5.63 -24.17 17.36
N VAL A 24 -5.67 -23.60 18.56
CA VAL A 24 -6.88 -22.95 19.09
C VAL A 24 -6.90 -21.51 18.58
N TYR A 25 -8.04 -21.08 18.02
CA TYR A 25 -8.29 -19.72 17.54
C TYR A 25 -9.18 -18.96 18.53
N LEU A 26 -8.62 -17.94 19.18
CA LEU A 26 -9.38 -17.03 20.05
C LEU A 26 -9.73 -15.76 19.26
N ALA A 27 -10.97 -15.28 19.36
CA ALA A 27 -11.36 -14.01 18.74
C ALA A 27 -11.06 -12.83 19.69
N ALA A 28 -10.41 -11.78 19.19
CA ALA A 28 -10.15 -10.56 19.96
C ALA A 28 -10.18 -9.30 19.06
N ASN A 29 -10.43 -8.13 19.64
CA ASN A 29 -10.50 -6.85 18.92
C ASN A 29 -9.32 -5.94 19.28
N GLY A 30 -8.81 -5.20 18.30
CA GLY A 30 -7.82 -4.15 18.51
C GLY A 30 -6.38 -4.65 18.73
N SER A 31 -5.50 -3.72 19.11
CA SER A 31 -4.09 -3.98 19.38
C SER A 31 -3.90 -4.81 20.65
N THR A 32 -2.82 -5.60 20.69
CA THR A 32 -2.48 -6.43 21.85
C THR A 32 -2.12 -5.55 23.07
N PRO A 33 -2.74 -5.77 24.24
CA PRO A 33 -2.31 -5.13 25.47
C PRO A 33 -0.83 -5.42 25.75
N ARG A 34 -0.11 -4.42 26.26
CA ARG A 34 1.30 -4.52 26.66
C ARG A 34 1.37 -4.51 28.19
N PRO A 35 1.10 -5.66 28.86
CA PRO A 35 0.99 -5.69 30.32
C PRO A 35 2.29 -5.29 31.04
N GLN A 36 3.44 -5.38 30.35
CA GLN A 36 4.73 -4.90 30.85
C GLN A 36 4.85 -3.36 30.92
N CYS A 37 3.92 -2.63 30.29
CA CYS A 37 3.93 -1.18 30.20
C CYS A 37 2.88 -0.58 31.12
N SER A 38 3.17 -0.58 32.43
CA SER A 38 2.35 0.12 33.44
C SER A 38 2.81 1.56 33.66
N GLU A 39 4.12 1.85 33.58
CA GLU A 39 4.68 3.21 33.60
C GLU A 39 5.97 3.27 32.75
N CYS A 40 6.23 4.40 32.10
CA CYS A 40 7.45 4.62 31.30
C CYS A 40 8.65 4.90 32.23
N SER A 41 9.30 3.86 32.74
CA SER A 41 10.59 4.02 33.43
C SER A 41 11.75 3.94 32.44
N SER A 42 12.60 4.98 32.41
CA SER A 42 13.86 4.98 31.67
C SER A 42 14.77 3.86 32.19
N GLY A 43 14.92 2.78 31.43
CA GLY A 43 15.80 1.66 31.76
C GLY A 43 16.82 1.42 30.64
N GLU A 44 18.07 1.16 31.01
CA GLU A 44 19.09 0.66 30.08
C GLU A 44 18.82 -0.80 29.71
N PRO A 45 19.05 -1.22 28.46
CA PRO A 45 18.80 -2.59 28.03
C PRO A 45 19.81 -3.56 28.67
N SER A 46 19.30 -4.58 29.36
CA SER A 46 20.07 -5.75 29.81
C SER A 46 19.73 -6.95 28.93
N TYR A 47 20.74 -7.54 28.28
CA TYR A 47 20.56 -8.71 27.42
C TYR A 47 20.79 -9.99 28.21
N THR A 48 19.87 -10.96 28.09
CA THR A 48 20.00 -12.29 28.70
C THR A 48 19.47 -13.34 27.73
N TYR A 49 20.15 -14.48 27.63
CA TYR A 49 19.71 -15.61 26.82
C TYR A 49 18.98 -16.63 27.69
N THR A 50 17.70 -16.85 27.39
CA THR A 50 16.89 -17.91 28.01
C THR A 50 16.29 -18.80 26.91
N PRO A 51 16.11 -20.11 27.17
CA PRO A 51 15.33 -20.97 26.29
C PRO A 51 13.93 -20.36 26.09
N PHE A 52 13.43 -20.35 24.85
CA PHE A 52 12.06 -19.93 24.58
C PHE A 52 11.17 -21.15 24.34
N ALA A 53 9.93 -21.08 24.84
CA ALA A 53 8.87 -22.02 24.54
C ALA A 53 7.64 -21.20 24.11
N TYR A 54 6.93 -21.65 23.07
CA TYR A 54 5.71 -21.00 22.59
C TYR A 54 4.59 -22.03 22.49
N SER A 55 3.35 -21.61 22.76
CA SER A 55 2.16 -22.40 22.47
C SER A 55 1.69 -22.14 21.03
N MET A 56 1.20 -23.16 20.32
CA MET A 56 0.54 -22.99 19.01
C MET A 56 -0.91 -22.47 19.16
N THR A 57 -1.13 -21.48 20.03
CA THR A 57 -2.44 -20.83 20.16
C THR A 57 -2.45 -19.59 19.28
N SER A 58 -3.26 -19.59 18.23
CA SER A 58 -3.42 -18.41 17.36
C SER A 58 -4.63 -17.60 17.83
N THR A 59 -4.59 -16.28 17.68
CA THR A 59 -5.76 -15.44 17.96
C THR A 59 -6.12 -14.74 16.66
N VAL A 60 -7.31 -15.01 16.14
CA VAL A 60 -7.83 -14.24 15.00
C VAL A 60 -8.27 -12.90 15.56
N ARG A 61 -7.60 -11.84 15.13
CA ARG A 61 -7.95 -10.48 15.54
C ARG A 61 -8.54 -9.74 14.35
N TYR A 62 -9.62 -9.01 14.58
CA TYR A 62 -10.21 -8.15 13.57
C TYR A 62 -9.83 -6.69 13.83
N ALA A 63 -9.47 -5.96 12.77
CA ALA A 63 -9.18 -4.55 12.85
C ALA A 63 -10.49 -3.77 13.06
N THR A 64 -10.44 -2.78 13.94
CA THR A 64 -11.53 -1.82 14.10
C THR A 64 -11.28 -0.65 13.16
N SER A 65 -12.24 -0.33 12.30
CA SER A 65 -12.15 0.84 11.43
C SER A 65 -11.96 2.10 12.26
N ARG A 66 -11.07 3.00 11.82
CA ARG A 66 -10.98 4.32 12.43
C ARG A 66 -12.14 5.18 11.91
N PRO A 67 -12.75 6.03 12.77
CA PRO A 67 -13.75 6.96 12.31
C PRO A 67 -13.16 7.85 11.22
N SER A 68 -13.97 8.17 10.21
CA SER A 68 -13.58 9.13 9.18
C SER A 68 -13.12 10.44 9.83
N PRO A 69 -12.11 11.12 9.27
CA PRO A 69 -11.69 12.42 9.76
C PRO A 69 -12.88 13.37 9.87
N THR A 70 -13.10 13.94 11.06
CA THR A 70 -14.18 14.90 11.31
C THR A 70 -13.79 16.33 10.92
N THR A 71 -12.50 16.58 10.70
CA THR A 71 -11.98 17.88 10.28
C THR A 71 -10.90 17.69 9.22
N THR A 72 -11.06 18.31 8.07
CA THR A 72 -10.01 18.46 7.06
C THR A 72 -9.48 19.88 7.17
N ALA A 73 -8.18 20.05 7.47
CA ALA A 73 -7.56 21.36 7.43
C ALA A 73 -7.46 21.82 5.97
N THR A 74 -8.25 22.82 5.59
CA THR A 74 -8.16 23.41 4.25
C THR A 74 -7.19 24.58 4.30
N TYR A 75 -6.08 24.49 3.55
CA TYR A 75 -5.06 25.53 3.50
C TYR A 75 -5.36 26.63 2.47
N ALA A 76 -6.39 26.45 1.65
CA ALA A 76 -6.85 27.43 0.68
C ALA A 76 -8.39 27.44 0.60
N PRO A 77 -9.03 28.60 0.40
CA PRO A 77 -10.44 28.67 0.05
C PRO A 77 -10.76 27.86 -1.21
N PRO A 78 -12.01 27.36 -1.37
CA PRO A 78 -12.37 26.54 -2.52
C PRO A 78 -12.32 27.39 -3.81
N PRO A 79 -12.03 26.79 -4.98
CA PRO A 79 -11.77 27.54 -6.23
C PRO A 79 -12.88 28.54 -6.59
N GLU A 80 -14.14 28.21 -6.27
CA GLU A 80 -15.32 29.05 -6.52
C GLU A 80 -15.23 30.41 -5.81
N SER A 81 -14.54 30.47 -4.66
CA SER A 81 -14.33 31.71 -3.92
C SER A 81 -13.34 32.67 -4.61
N LEU A 82 -12.50 32.16 -5.50
CA LEU A 82 -11.48 32.92 -6.22
C LEU A 82 -11.97 33.41 -7.59
N VAL A 83 -13.12 32.91 -8.07
CA VAL A 83 -13.67 33.23 -9.42
C VAL A 83 -13.94 34.73 -9.60
N SER A 84 -14.19 35.48 -8.53
CA SER A 84 -14.36 36.94 -8.59
C SER A 84 -13.05 37.74 -8.67
N LEU A 85 -11.92 37.12 -8.30
CA LEU A 85 -10.61 37.76 -8.23
C LEU A 85 -9.79 37.57 -9.51
N ILE A 86 -10.23 36.66 -10.37
CA ILE A 86 -9.58 36.37 -11.65
C ILE A 86 -10.60 36.60 -12.79
N PRO A 87 -10.14 37.01 -13.98
CA PRO A 87 -10.99 37.03 -15.17
C PRO A 87 -11.66 35.66 -15.39
N SER A 88 -12.76 35.62 -16.14
CA SER A 88 -13.46 34.38 -16.47
C SER A 88 -12.47 33.35 -17.05
N GLN A 89 -12.21 32.29 -16.30
CA GLN A 89 -11.32 31.23 -16.73
C GLN A 89 -12.09 30.20 -17.54
N SER A 90 -11.55 29.86 -18.70
CA SER A 90 -12.00 28.71 -19.49
C SER A 90 -11.32 27.47 -18.93
N TYR A 91 -12.09 26.52 -18.40
CA TYR A 91 -11.56 25.19 -18.11
C TYR A 91 -11.59 24.38 -19.40
N THR A 92 -10.42 23.98 -19.89
CA THR A 92 -10.34 23.03 -20.98
C THR A 92 -10.60 21.63 -20.42
N THR A 93 -11.59 20.92 -20.96
CA THR A 93 -11.58 19.45 -20.91
C THR A 93 -10.40 19.03 -21.74
N TRP A 94 -9.31 18.76 -21.06
CA TRP A 94 -8.06 18.52 -21.72
C TRP A 94 -8.07 17.21 -22.51
N GLY A 95 -7.37 17.22 -23.65
CA GLY A 95 -7.29 16.07 -24.54
C GLY A 95 -6.41 14.95 -24.01
N LYS A 96 -6.62 13.76 -24.57
CA LYS A 96 -5.71 12.63 -24.47
C LYS A 96 -4.75 12.66 -25.65
N TRP A 97 -3.44 12.56 -25.41
CA TRP A 97 -2.49 12.51 -26.51
C TRP A 97 -2.61 11.16 -27.23
N ASN A 98 -2.86 11.22 -28.54
CA ASN A 98 -2.94 10.04 -29.39
C ASN A 98 -1.94 10.19 -30.56
N PRO A 99 -0.84 9.41 -30.56
CA PRO A 99 0.21 9.52 -31.58
C PRO A 99 -0.24 9.04 -32.97
N THR A 100 -1.38 8.34 -33.09
CA THR A 100 -1.95 7.90 -34.37
C THR A 100 -3.08 8.81 -34.86
N ALA A 101 -3.43 9.87 -34.13
CA ALA A 101 -4.48 10.78 -34.52
C ALA A 101 -4.11 11.53 -35.80
N ASN A 102 -5.08 11.63 -36.72
CA ASN A 102 -4.97 12.34 -37.99
C ASN A 102 -5.60 13.75 -37.95
N ALA A 103 -6.28 14.09 -36.85
CA ALA A 103 -6.81 15.43 -36.62
C ALA A 103 -5.67 16.39 -36.26
N SER A 104 -5.59 17.52 -36.97
CA SER A 104 -4.65 18.59 -36.65
C SER A 104 -5.35 19.68 -35.84
N ALA A 105 -4.68 20.19 -34.81
CA ALA A 105 -5.17 21.33 -34.03
C ALA A 105 -5.24 22.60 -34.89
N THR A 106 -6.27 23.42 -34.69
CA THR A 106 -6.56 24.62 -35.51
C THR A 106 -6.12 25.93 -34.84
N ASP A 107 -5.61 25.86 -33.61
CA ASP A 107 -5.27 27.00 -32.74
C ASP A 107 -3.77 27.35 -32.78
N ALA A 108 -3.13 27.26 -33.95
CA ALA A 108 -1.68 27.48 -34.10
C ALA A 108 -1.16 28.87 -33.70
N SER A 109 -2.05 29.87 -33.54
CA SER A 109 -1.68 31.21 -33.04
C SER A 109 -1.74 31.33 -31.52
N ASP A 110 -2.28 30.34 -30.81
CA ASP A 110 -2.34 30.31 -29.35
C ASP A 110 -1.10 29.58 -28.79
N PRO A 111 -0.18 30.27 -28.09
CA PRO A 111 1.01 29.65 -27.51
C PRO A 111 0.69 28.63 -26.40
N TYR A 112 -0.55 28.60 -25.90
CA TYR A 112 -1.03 27.66 -24.89
C TYR A 112 -2.13 26.73 -25.42
N GLY A 113 -2.40 26.77 -26.73
CA GLY A 113 -3.43 25.97 -27.39
C GLY A 113 -3.04 24.51 -27.61
N ASN A 114 -3.97 23.74 -28.15
CA ASN A 114 -3.82 22.33 -28.46
C ASN A 114 -2.71 22.08 -29.49
N ALA A 115 -2.47 23.01 -30.42
CA ALA A 115 -1.36 22.93 -31.37
C ALA A 115 0.00 22.95 -30.67
N ALA A 116 0.20 23.88 -29.72
CA ALA A 116 1.43 23.97 -28.94
C ALA A 116 1.61 22.74 -28.03
N TRP A 117 0.54 22.32 -27.34
CA TRP A 117 0.55 21.12 -26.51
C TRP A 117 0.84 19.83 -27.30
N THR A 118 0.22 19.67 -28.47
CA THR A 118 0.47 18.55 -29.40
C THR A 118 1.92 18.54 -29.86
N ALA A 119 2.47 19.72 -30.20
CA ALA A 119 3.85 19.84 -30.63
C ALA A 119 4.85 19.37 -29.55
N LEU A 120 4.54 19.59 -28.26
CA LEU A 120 5.37 19.08 -27.17
C LEU A 120 5.42 17.55 -27.15
N TRP A 121 4.28 16.88 -27.31
CA TRP A 121 4.22 15.41 -27.35
C TRP A 121 4.89 14.82 -28.60
N VAL A 122 4.70 15.45 -29.76
CA VAL A 122 5.40 15.09 -31.01
C VAL A 122 6.91 15.25 -30.85
N HIS A 123 7.36 16.31 -30.19
CA HIS A 123 8.78 16.54 -29.93
C HIS A 123 9.36 15.55 -28.92
N ALA A 124 8.65 15.26 -27.84
CA ALA A 124 9.07 14.34 -26.80
C ALA A 124 9.26 12.91 -27.33
N ASN A 125 8.39 12.48 -28.26
CA ASN A 125 8.44 11.19 -28.95
C ASN A 125 8.91 10.01 -28.08
N PRO A 126 8.23 9.73 -26.95
CA PRO A 126 8.63 8.65 -26.06
C PRO A 126 8.56 7.28 -26.77
N PRO A 127 9.55 6.39 -26.54
CA PRO A 127 9.58 5.07 -27.18
C PRO A 127 8.39 4.23 -26.73
N ASN A 128 7.85 3.41 -27.65
CA ASN A 128 6.76 2.47 -27.39
C ASN A 128 5.45 3.09 -26.85
N PHE A 129 5.24 4.38 -27.12
CA PHE A 129 4.01 5.09 -26.80
C PHE A 129 2.95 4.82 -27.90
N THR A 130 2.29 3.66 -27.88
CA THR A 130 1.18 3.35 -28.79
C THR A 130 -0.18 3.63 -28.14
N GLN A 131 -1.26 3.72 -28.92
CA GLN A 131 -2.60 3.98 -28.37
C GLN A 131 -3.05 2.88 -27.37
N GLU A 132 -2.66 1.62 -27.60
CA GLU A 132 -2.95 0.52 -26.66
C GLU A 132 -2.07 0.57 -25.41
N ALA A 133 -0.80 0.98 -25.53
CA ALA A 133 0.12 1.08 -24.40
C ALA A 133 -0.17 2.28 -23.49
N THR A 134 -0.88 3.29 -24.01
CA THR A 134 -1.11 4.59 -23.33
C THR A 134 -2.45 4.69 -22.65
N SER A 135 -3.39 3.80 -23.00
CA SER A 135 -4.71 3.73 -22.39
C SER A 135 -4.65 2.78 -21.20
N ALA A 136 -4.73 3.31 -19.98
CA ALA A 136 -4.88 2.48 -18.80
C ALA A 136 -6.16 1.62 -18.91
N ILE A 137 -6.11 0.38 -18.39
CA ILE A 137 -7.27 -0.53 -18.35
C ILE A 137 -8.45 0.13 -17.59
N PHE A 138 -8.12 0.98 -16.62
CA PHE A 138 -9.05 1.83 -15.91
C PHE A 138 -8.62 3.29 -16.07
N SER A 139 -9.50 4.15 -16.57
CA SER A 139 -9.23 5.56 -16.85
C SER A 139 -10.23 6.51 -16.18
N THR A 140 -10.95 6.02 -15.17
CA THR A 140 -11.95 6.78 -14.41
C THR A 140 -11.62 6.67 -12.93
N THR A 141 -11.88 7.75 -12.19
CA THR A 141 -11.78 7.71 -10.73
C THR A 141 -12.72 6.63 -10.18
N ILE A 142 -12.18 5.74 -9.36
CA ILE A 142 -12.93 4.65 -8.73
C ILE A 142 -13.38 5.10 -7.35
N GLU A 143 -14.66 4.87 -7.03
CA GLU A 143 -15.16 5.03 -5.67
C GLU A 143 -14.65 3.86 -4.80
N PRO A 144 -14.14 4.13 -3.58
CA PRO A 144 -13.61 3.08 -2.72
C PRO A 144 -14.72 2.09 -2.34
N THR A 145 -14.52 0.81 -2.64
CA THR A 145 -15.42 -0.25 -2.20
C THR A 145 -15.19 -0.53 -0.71
N PRO A 146 -16.21 -0.39 0.16
CA PRO A 146 -16.06 -0.73 1.57
C PRO A 146 -15.72 -2.21 1.74
N ILE A 147 -14.68 -2.50 2.53
CA ILE A 147 -14.29 -3.86 2.87
C ILE A 147 -15.08 -4.30 4.13
N PRO A 148 -15.75 -5.47 4.11
CA PRO A 148 -16.44 -6.00 5.28
C PRO A 148 -15.50 -6.16 6.49
N SER A 149 -15.96 -5.86 7.71
CA SER A 149 -15.12 -6.02 8.91
C SER A 149 -14.66 -7.46 9.15
N SER A 150 -15.38 -8.45 8.62
CA SER A 150 -14.99 -9.87 8.64
C SER A 150 -13.75 -10.18 7.79
N GLU A 151 -13.38 -9.29 6.87
CA GLU A 151 -12.19 -9.44 6.02
C GLU A 151 -10.98 -8.67 6.58
N LEU A 152 -11.20 -7.77 7.55
CA LEU A 152 -10.15 -7.00 8.21
C LEU A 152 -9.42 -7.84 9.28
N VAL A 153 -8.92 -9.01 8.89
CA VAL A 153 -8.17 -9.90 9.77
C VAL A 153 -6.74 -9.39 9.92
N LEU A 154 -6.32 -9.09 11.15
CA LEU A 154 -4.93 -8.74 11.44
C LEU A 154 -4.01 -9.94 11.19
N PRO A 155 -2.77 -9.71 10.75
CA PRO A 155 -1.80 -10.79 10.61
C PRO A 155 -1.60 -11.52 11.95
N PRO A 156 -1.16 -12.80 11.90
CA PRO A 156 -0.71 -13.52 13.07
C PRO A 156 0.25 -12.67 13.88
N ARG A 157 0.24 -12.90 15.20
CA ARG A 157 1.11 -12.15 16.11
C ARG A 157 2.57 -12.27 15.66
N ASP A 158 3.25 -11.14 15.59
CA ASP A 158 4.71 -11.12 15.57
C ASP A 158 5.22 -11.58 16.94
N TYR A 159 6.05 -12.63 16.94
CA TYR A 159 6.63 -13.16 18.16
C TYR A 159 7.68 -12.22 18.74
N PHE A 160 8.28 -11.36 17.90
CA PHE A 160 9.30 -10.39 18.27
C PHE A 160 8.73 -8.97 18.26
N GLY A 161 7.92 -8.67 19.28
CA GLY A 161 7.39 -7.32 19.49
C GLY A 161 8.41 -6.39 20.18
N PRO A 162 8.18 -5.05 20.13
CA PRO A 162 9.00 -4.10 20.87
C PRO A 162 8.99 -4.40 22.36
N SER A 163 10.18 -4.39 22.97
CA SER A 163 10.39 -4.59 24.41
C SER A 163 10.21 -3.32 25.23
N ASP A 164 10.28 -2.14 24.60
CA ASP A 164 10.25 -0.82 25.24
C ASP A 164 8.84 -0.21 25.30
N CYS A 165 8.53 0.62 26.29
CA CYS A 165 7.19 1.20 26.45
C CYS A 165 6.96 2.54 25.75
N TYR A 166 7.75 2.88 24.72
CA TYR A 166 7.64 4.18 24.06
C TYR A 166 6.44 4.26 23.11
N ASN A 167 5.84 5.43 23.04
CA ASN A 167 4.82 5.80 22.06
C ASN A 167 5.32 7.00 21.26
N PHE A 168 4.83 7.15 20.02
CA PHE A 168 5.04 8.38 19.28
C PHE A 168 4.43 9.57 20.03
N PRO A 169 5.08 10.76 20.03
CA PRO A 169 4.52 11.94 20.67
C PRO A 169 3.20 12.36 20.01
N PRO A 170 2.31 13.08 20.73
CA PRO A 170 1.11 13.65 20.13
C PRO A 170 1.44 14.49 18.90
N GLY A 171 0.74 14.24 17.80
CA GLY A 171 0.95 14.95 16.54
C GLY A 171 2.10 14.42 15.68
N PHE A 172 2.71 13.29 16.04
CA PHE A 172 3.69 12.64 15.17
C PHE A 172 3.07 12.17 13.85
N GLU A 173 3.65 12.62 12.74
CA GLU A 173 3.22 12.23 11.39
C GLU A 173 3.90 10.92 11.01
N PHE A 174 3.16 9.82 11.15
CA PHE A 174 3.56 8.52 10.62
C PHE A 174 2.85 8.27 9.29
N GLY A 175 3.61 8.25 8.20
CA GLY A 175 3.05 8.18 6.86
C GLY A 175 3.96 7.48 5.85
N VAL A 176 3.52 7.50 4.60
CA VAL A 176 4.26 7.01 3.42
C VAL A 176 4.44 8.16 2.44
N ALA A 177 5.46 8.09 1.60
CA ALA A 177 5.73 9.07 0.57
C ALA A 177 5.82 8.39 -0.81
N SER A 178 5.47 9.13 -1.84
CA SER A 178 5.56 8.72 -3.24
C SER A 178 5.87 9.95 -4.11
N SER A 179 6.08 9.74 -5.41
CA SER A 179 6.20 10.83 -6.39
C SER A 179 5.25 10.61 -7.57
N ALA A 180 4.83 11.72 -8.20
CA ALA A 180 3.85 11.72 -9.29
C ALA A 180 4.24 10.79 -10.45
N SER A 181 5.45 10.96 -11.00
CA SER A 181 5.93 10.18 -12.14
C SER A 181 6.10 8.68 -11.86
N GLN A 182 6.18 8.27 -10.59
CA GLN A 182 6.32 6.87 -10.21
C GLN A 182 4.99 6.13 -10.10
N ILE A 183 3.92 6.81 -9.67
CA ILE A 183 2.68 6.13 -9.24
C ILE A 183 1.41 6.60 -9.94
N GLU A 184 1.37 7.80 -10.52
CA GLU A 184 0.13 8.32 -11.12
C GLU A 184 -0.24 7.59 -12.42
N GLY A 185 0.76 7.27 -13.24
CA GLY A 185 0.50 6.81 -14.61
C GLY A 185 -0.15 7.94 -15.42
N ALA A 186 -1.20 7.62 -16.18
CA ALA A 186 -2.02 8.60 -16.93
C ALA A 186 -1.17 9.60 -17.75
N THR A 187 -0.02 9.14 -18.27
CA THR A 187 1.09 9.99 -18.75
C THR A 187 0.69 11.02 -19.81
N ALA A 188 -0.31 10.69 -20.63
CA ALA A 188 -0.84 11.48 -21.74
C ALA A 188 -2.34 11.79 -21.60
N GLU A 189 -2.93 11.50 -20.45
CA GLU A 189 -4.36 11.72 -20.23
C GLU A 189 -4.59 13.16 -19.74
N GLU A 190 -5.81 13.65 -19.95
CA GLU A 190 -6.32 14.88 -19.34
C GLU A 190 -5.36 16.08 -19.45
N GLY A 191 -4.67 16.22 -20.59
CA GLY A 191 -3.86 17.41 -20.92
C GLY A 191 -2.51 17.48 -20.27
N LYS A 192 -2.07 16.44 -19.57
CA LYS A 192 -0.70 16.38 -19.09
C LYS A 192 0.26 16.62 -20.27
N ALA A 193 1.20 17.53 -20.08
CA ALA A 193 2.32 17.74 -21.00
C ALA A 193 3.46 16.75 -20.66
N PRO A 194 4.35 16.44 -21.62
CA PRO A 194 5.50 15.59 -21.33
C PRO A 194 6.43 16.27 -20.32
N SER A 195 6.96 15.48 -19.40
CA SER A 195 7.96 15.86 -18.41
C SER A 195 9.32 15.24 -18.77
N LEU A 196 10.39 15.70 -18.11
CA LEU A 196 11.72 15.08 -18.26
C LEU A 196 11.68 13.58 -17.95
N MET A 197 10.88 13.16 -16.96
CA MET A 197 10.77 11.75 -16.57
C MET A 197 10.15 10.88 -17.67
N ASP A 198 9.33 11.45 -18.55
CA ASP A 198 8.72 10.71 -19.67
C ASP A 198 9.73 10.40 -20.79
N ILE A 199 10.85 11.13 -20.84
CA ILE A 199 11.85 11.05 -21.93
C ILE A 199 13.28 10.78 -21.44
N LEU A 200 13.52 10.66 -20.13
CA LEU A 200 14.87 10.51 -19.56
C LEU A 200 15.56 9.22 -20.05
N VAL A 201 14.80 8.13 -20.19
CA VAL A 201 15.28 6.86 -20.72
C VAL A 201 14.50 6.54 -21.98
N GLN A 202 15.14 6.69 -23.14
CA GLN A 202 14.51 6.49 -24.46
C GLN A 202 14.79 5.11 -25.08
N ASP A 203 15.52 4.23 -24.40
CA ASP A 203 15.81 2.88 -24.89
C ASP A 203 14.94 1.81 -24.22
N GLU A 204 15.15 0.56 -24.66
CA GLU A 204 14.42 -0.64 -24.24
C GLU A 204 14.83 -1.16 -22.85
N ARG A 205 15.65 -0.42 -22.09
CA ARG A 205 16.04 -0.88 -20.75
C ARG A 205 14.82 -0.86 -19.83
N PRO A 206 14.73 -1.84 -18.89
CA PRO A 206 13.71 -1.81 -17.85
C PRO A 206 13.78 -0.50 -17.07
N LYS A 207 12.70 0.27 -17.12
CA LYS A 207 12.57 1.55 -16.44
C LYS A 207 11.91 1.31 -15.10
N ASP A 208 12.63 0.61 -14.21
CA ASP A 208 12.20 0.54 -12.82
C ASP A 208 12.47 1.91 -12.20
N TYR A 209 11.44 2.75 -12.21
CA TYR A 209 11.51 4.09 -11.66
C TYR A 209 11.48 4.08 -10.12
N THR A 210 11.79 2.97 -9.43
CA THR A 210 12.10 3.06 -7.99
C THR A 210 13.39 3.86 -7.81
N THR A 211 13.22 5.14 -7.48
CA THR A 211 14.33 5.98 -7.04
C THR A 211 14.85 5.43 -5.72
N ASN A 212 16.14 5.13 -5.71
CA ASN A 212 17.00 4.88 -4.57
C ASN A 212 16.93 5.96 -3.48
#